data_AF-A0A7V3FW20-F1
#
_entry.id   AF-A0A7V3FW20-F1
#
_cell.length_a   1.000
_cell.length_b   1.000
_cell.length_c   1.000
_cell.angle_alpha   90.00
_cell.angle_beta   90.00
_cell.angle_gamma   90.00
#
_symmetry.space_group_name_H-M   'P 1'
#
loop_
_entity.id
_entity.type
_entity.pdbx_description
1 polymer ?
#
loop_
_entity_poly.entity_id
_entity_poly.type
_entity_poly.pdbx_seq_one_letter_code
_entity_poly.pdbx_strand_id
1 'polypeptide(L)' 'MFNLKYARILFITSILISLLLPIFLYEQLPERMASHFNLNNEADRWMNKNSYLL' A
#
# COMPACT_ATOMS: atom_id res chain seq x y z
N MET A 1 -21.28 4.81 -19.41
CA MET A 1 -20.08 5.67 -19.59
C MET A 1 -19.55 6.03 -18.21
N PHE A 2 -18.39 5.50 -17.81
CA PHE A 2 -17.78 5.88 -16.53
C PHE A 2 -17.37 7.35 -16.59
N ASN A 3 -17.71 8.12 -15.56
CA ASN A 3 -17.30 9.52 -15.47
C ASN A 3 -15.84 9.57 -15.04
N LEU A 4 -14.98 9.93 -15.99
CA LEU A 4 -13.52 10.05 -15.83
C LEU A 4 -13.09 10.90 -14.63
N LYS A 5 -13.89 11.90 -14.22
CA LYS A 5 -13.60 12.73 -13.06
C LYS A 5 -13.61 11.91 -11.76
N TYR A 6 -14.63 11.08 -11.56
CA TYR A 6 -14.72 10.24 -10.37
C TYR A 6 -13.65 9.15 -10.37
N ALA A 7 -13.36 8.55 -11.53
CA ALA A 7 -12.28 7.58 -11.65
C ALA A 7 -10.92 8.19 -11.24
N ARG A 8 -10.65 9.43 -11.66
CA ARG A 8 -9.42 10.16 -11.29
C ARG A 8 -9.37 10.45 -9.79
N ILE A 9 -10.48 10.91 -9.19
CA ILE A 9 -10.55 11.18 -7.75
C ILE A 9 -10.28 9.89 -6.98
N LEU A 10 -10.98 8.80 -7.31
CA LEU A 10 -10.79 7.50 -6.65
C LEU A 10 -9.34 7.04 -6.75
N PHE A 11 -8.75 7.07 -7.94
CA PHE A 11 -7.36 6.69 -8.16
C PHE A 11 -6.38 7.50 -7.29
N ILE A 12 -6.51 8.83 -7.28
CA ILE A 12 -5.65 9.70 -6.46
C ILE A 12 -5.85 9.41 -4.97
N THR A 13 -7.10 9.28 -4.52
CA THR A 13 -7.39 8.98 -3.10
C THR A 13 -6.85 7.62 -2.68
N SER A 14 -6.93 6.59 -3.54
CA SER A 14 -6.38 5.27 -3.25
C SER A 14 -4.86 5.33 -3.11
N ILE A 15 -4.16 6.04 -4.01
CA ILE A 15 -2.71 6.23 -3.90
C ILE A 15 -2.35 6.94 -2.59
N LEU A 16 -3.05 8.03 -2.27
CA LEU A 16 -2.79 8.78 -1.03
C LEU A 16 -3.00 7.90 0.20
N ILE A 17 -4.07 7.12 0.25
CA ILE A 17 -4.33 6.19 1.36
C ILE A 17 -3.21 5.15 1.44
N SER A 18 -2.80 4.54 0.32
CA SER A 18 -1.73 3.52 0.32
C SER A 18 -0.38 4.06 0.80
N LEU A 19 -0.09 5.35 0.59
CA LEU A 19 1.14 5.99 1.05
C LEU A 19 1.06 6.48 2.50
N LEU A 20 -0.08 7.05 2.90
CA LEU A 20 -0.24 7.68 4.22
C LEU A 20 -0.57 6.67 5.32
N LEU A 21 -1.32 5.60 5.01
CA LEU A 21 -1.79 4.64 6.01
C LEU A 21 -0.65 3.91 6.74
N PRO A 22 0.44 3.47 6.06
CA PRO A 22 1.60 2.91 6.75
C PRO A 22 2.30 3.90 7.70
N ILE A 23 2.30 5.19 7.37
CA ILE A 23 2.90 6.24 8.21
C ILE A 23 2.06 6.46 9.47
N PHE A 24 0.74 6.58 9.33
CA PHE A 24 -0.15 6.78 10.48
C PHE A 24 -0.22 5.58 11.43
N LEU A 25 -0.03 4.37 10.92
CA LEU A 25 -0.11 3.13 11.69
C LEU A 25 1.27 2.50 11.97
N TYR A 26 2.34 3.28 11.82
CA TYR A 26 3.71 2.77 11.84
C TYR A 26 4.04 1.90 13.07
N GLU A 27 3.59 2.33 14.25
CA GLU A 27 3.81 1.62 15.52
C GLU A 27 3.04 0.28 15.59
N GLN A 28 1.91 0.17 14.89
CA GLN A 28 1.08 -1.04 14.84
C GLN A 28 1.49 -2.00 13.71
N LEU A 29 2.37 -1.57 12.80
CA LEU A 29 2.82 -2.43 11.70
C LEU A 29 3.74 -3.54 12.22
N PRO A 30 3.61 -4.76 11.67
CA PRO A 30 4.55 -5.82 11.96
C PRO A 30 5.95 -5.46 11.44
N GLU A 31 7.00 -5.97 12.10
CA GLU A 31 8.39 -5.75 11.68
C GLU A 31 8.65 -6.17 10.23
N ARG A 32 7.93 -7.19 9.74
CA ARG A 32 8.01 -7.67 8.36
C ARG A 32 6.64 -7.60 7.70
N MET A 33 6.59 -6.98 6.53
CA MET A 33 5.40 -6.84 5.70
C MET A 33 5.64 -7.45 4.33
N ALA A 34 4.62 -8.04 3.73
CA ALA A 34 4.69 -8.52 2.36
C ALA A 34 4.89 -7.33 1.41
N SER A 35 5.93 -7.39 0.58
CA SER A 35 6.25 -6.35 -0.42
C SER A 35 5.88 -6.76 -1.84
N HIS A 36 5.63 -8.06 -2.06
CA HIS A 36 5.22 -8.62 -3.35
C HIS A 36 4.38 -9.87 -3.10
N PHE A 37 3.46 -10.14 -4.02
CA PHE A 37 2.62 -11.33 -4.05
C PHE A 37 2.83 -12.05 -5.39
N ASN A 38 2.95 -13.37 -5.36
CA ASN A 38 3.13 -14.19 -6.55
C ASN A 38 1.79 -14.38 -7.30
N LEU A 39 1.83 -15.13 -8.40
CA LEU A 39 0.63 -15.43 -9.22
C LEU A 39 -0.44 -16.27 -8.50
N ASN A 40 -0.07 -16.97 -7.42
CA ASN A 40 -1.00 -17.69 -6.56
C ASN A 40 -1.57 -16.82 -5.43
N ASN A 41 -1.30 -15.50 -5.46
CA ASN A 41 -1.68 -14.55 -4.42
C ASN A 41 -1.06 -14.86 -3.04
N GLU A 42 0.11 -15.49 -3.03
CA GLU A 42 0.90 -15.74 -1.82
C GLU A 42 2.02 -14.70 -1.70
N ALA A 43 2.28 -14.24 -0.47
CA ALA A 43 3.40 -13.35 -0.21
C ALA A 43 4.73 -14.07 -0.39
N ASP A 44 5.48 -13.72 -1.44
CA ASP A 44 6.77 -14.34 -1.79
C ASP A 44 7.96 -13.41 -1.54
N ARG A 45 7.73 -12.10 -1.29
CA ARG A 45 8.75 -11.16 -0.85
C ARG A 45 8.27 -10.33 0.33
N TRP A 46 9.23 -9.97 1.18
CA TRP A 46 8.99 -9.30 2.45
C TRP A 46 9.95 -8.11 2.59
N MET A 47 9.49 -7.03 3.20
CA MET A 47 10.30 -5.88 3.59
C MET A 47 10.21 -5.64 5.09
N ASN A 48 11.21 -4.97 5.66
CA ASN A 48 11.11 -4.46 7.02
C ASN A 48 10.30 -3.16 7.04
N LYS A 49 9.51 -2.91 8.09
CA LYS A 49 8.74 -1.66 8.20
C LYS A 49 9.59 -0.39 8.15
N ASN A 50 10.83 -0.45 8.62
CA ASN A 50 11.79 0.66 8.54
C ASN A 50 12.13 1.03 7.08
N SER A 51 11.97 0.11 6.12
CA SER A 51 12.17 0.39 4.69
C SER A 51 11.15 1.35 4.10
N TYR A 52 10.05 1.65 4.79
CA TYR A 52 9.11 2.71 4.39
C TYR A 52 9.60 4.13 4.74
N LEU A 53 10.53 4.26 5.68
CA LEU A 53 11.03 5.55 6.17
C LEU A 53 12.40 5.94 5.59
N LEU A 54 13.06 5.01 4.89
CA LEU A 54 14.36 5.17 4.24
C LEU A 54 14.18 5.40 2.74
#